data_AF-A0A2N6PUJ5-F1
#
_entry.id   AF-A0A2N6PUJ5-F1
#
_cell.length_a   1.000
_cell.length_b   1.000
_cell.length_c   1.000
_cell.angle_alpha   90.00
_cell.angle_beta   90.00
_cell.angle_gamma   90.00
#
_symmetry.space_group_name_H-M   'P 1'
#
loop_
_entity.id
_entity.type
_entity.pdbx_description
1 polymer ?
#
loop_
_entity_poly.entity_id
_entity_poly.type
_entity_poly.pdbx_seq_one_letter_code
_entity_poly.pdbx_strand_id
1 'polypeptide(L)'
;PPQLLLVDGGQPQVEAAARALRDAGHTEIAVCGIAKRLEEIWLPGDDFPVILPRTSESLYLLQRLRDEAHRFAITHQRKKRKKDITTVLAEVPGLGASRIKVLLKHFGSVTALRAAEPQQIQEVQGIGPVLAQNIHTHLSTR
;
A
#
# COMPACT_ATOMS: atom_id res chain seq x y z
N PRO A 1 24.54 9.07 -6.61
CA PRO A 1 23.40 8.17 -6.91
C PRO A 1 23.71 6.78 -6.35
N PRO A 2 22.71 5.89 -6.15
CA PRO A 2 23.00 4.49 -5.84
C PRO A 2 23.80 3.85 -6.99
N GLN A 3 24.64 2.87 -6.67
CA GLN A 3 25.41 2.14 -7.68
C GLN A 3 24.56 1.08 -8.39
N LEU A 4 23.51 0.58 -7.74
CA LEU A 4 22.60 -0.44 -8.26
C LEU A 4 21.15 -0.11 -7.86
N LEU A 5 20.25 -0.21 -8.84
CA LEU A 5 18.80 -0.24 -8.64
C LEU A 5 18.28 -1.67 -8.82
N LEU A 6 17.77 -2.26 -7.74
CA LEU A 6 17.11 -3.57 -7.76
C LEU A 6 15.59 -3.42 -7.86
N VAL A 7 14.97 -4.09 -8.83
CA VAL A 7 13.52 -4.07 -9.08
C VAL A 7 12.87 -5.38 -8.60
N ASP A 8 11.80 -5.31 -7.80
CA ASP A 8 10.95 -6.48 -7.47
C ASP A 8 10.05 -6.82 -8.67
N GLY A 9 10.64 -7.45 -9.68
CA GLY A 9 9.99 -7.73 -10.96
C GLY A 9 10.89 -8.49 -11.95
N GLY A 10 10.27 -9.02 -13.01
CA GLY A 10 10.97 -9.70 -14.10
C GLY A 10 11.37 -8.74 -15.21
N GLN A 11 11.70 -9.32 -16.38
CA GLN A 11 12.20 -8.59 -17.55
C GLN A 11 11.41 -7.30 -17.89
N PRO A 12 10.06 -7.30 -18.00
CA PRO A 12 9.35 -6.10 -18.41
C PRO A 12 9.51 -4.94 -17.43
N GLN A 13 9.56 -5.23 -16.13
CA GLN A 13 9.77 -4.22 -15.10
C GLN A 13 11.20 -3.67 -15.11
N VAL A 14 12.19 -4.53 -15.36
CA VAL A 14 13.60 -4.13 -15.48
C VAL A 14 13.81 -3.23 -16.69
N GLU A 15 13.24 -3.59 -17.84
CA GLU A 15 13.32 -2.77 -19.05
C GLU A 15 12.66 -1.41 -18.88
N ALA A 16 11.51 -1.36 -18.21
CA ALA A 16 10.84 -0.11 -17.89
C ALA A 16 11.68 0.78 -16.96
N ALA A 17 12.28 0.21 -15.92
CA ALA A 17 13.15 0.94 -15.00
C ALA A 17 14.42 1.45 -15.70
N ALA A 18 15.05 0.62 -16.54
CA ALA A 18 16.23 1.00 -17.31
C ALA A 18 15.91 2.13 -18.31
N ARG A 19 14.73 2.09 -18.96
CA ARG A 19 14.28 3.17 -19.84
C ARG A 19 14.07 4.47 -19.08
N ALA A 20 13.38 4.42 -17.94
CA ALA A 20 13.14 5.59 -17.10
C ALA A 20 14.45 6.23 -16.60
N LEU A 21 15.44 5.42 -16.22
CA LEU A 21 16.75 5.91 -15.82
C LEU A 21 17.50 6.59 -16.98
N ARG A 22 17.48 6.00 -18.18
CA ARG A 22 18.06 6.62 -19.38
C ARG A 22 17.38 7.95 -19.72
N ASP A 23 16.06 7.99 -19.69
CA ASP A 23 15.28 9.20 -19.98
C ASP A 23 15.54 10.31 -18.95
N ALA A 24 15.85 9.94 -17.71
CA ALA A 24 16.27 10.85 -16.64
C ALA A 24 17.77 11.24 -16.70
N GLY A 25 18.54 10.73 -17.66
CA GLY A 25 19.97 11.01 -17.81
C GLY A 25 20.88 10.22 -16.88
N HIS A 26 20.38 9.18 -16.22
CA HIS A 26 21.11 8.33 -15.28
C HIS A 26 21.56 7.01 -15.91
N THR A 27 22.56 7.07 -16.79
CA THR A 27 23.13 5.87 -17.44
C THR A 27 24.18 5.16 -16.59
N GLU A 28 24.67 5.80 -15.53
CA GLU A 28 25.68 5.29 -14.62
C GLU A 28 25.15 4.29 -13.58
N ILE A 29 23.83 4.25 -13.38
CA ILE A 29 23.19 3.40 -12.36
C ILE A 29 22.95 2.02 -12.98
N ALA A 30 23.58 0.98 -12.41
CA ALA A 30 23.28 -0.39 -12.81
C ALA A 30 21.84 -0.76 -12.42
N VAL A 31 21.19 -1.60 -13.21
CA VAL A 31 19.81 -2.04 -12.96
C VAL A 31 19.73 -3.55 -13.07
N CYS A 32 19.03 -4.18 -12.14
CA CYS A 32 18.60 -5.57 -12.28
C CYS A 32 17.25 -5.79 -11.61
N GLY A 33 16.59 -6.90 -11.91
CA GLY A 33 15.36 -7.32 -11.24
C GLY A 33 15.48 -8.70 -10.66
N ILE A 34 14.67 -9.00 -9.64
CA ILE A 34 14.56 -10.34 -9.04
C ILE A 34 13.11 -10.82 -9.15
N ALA A 35 12.89 -11.90 -9.92
CA ALA A 35 11.56 -12.45 -10.15
C ALA A 35 11.18 -13.55 -9.14
N LYS A 36 9.94 -13.53 -8.66
CA LYS A 36 9.48 -14.33 -7.50
C LYS A 36 9.51 -15.85 -7.66
N ARG A 37 9.34 -16.40 -8.87
CA ARG A 37 9.07 -17.85 -9.04
C ARG A 37 10.33 -18.70 -8.77
N LEU A 38 11.49 -18.21 -9.18
CA LEU A 38 12.77 -18.92 -9.09
C LEU A 38 13.93 -18.01 -8.67
N GLU A 39 13.64 -16.79 -8.21
CA GLU A 39 14.64 -15.77 -7.88
C GLU A 39 15.59 -15.48 -9.06
N GLU A 40 15.02 -15.52 -10.26
CA GLU A 40 15.69 -15.23 -11.51
C GLU A 40 16.13 -13.76 -11.53
N ILE A 41 17.40 -13.52 -11.83
CA ILE A 41 17.93 -12.17 -11.93
C ILE A 41 17.86 -11.73 -13.38
N TRP A 42 17.11 -10.66 -13.63
CA TRP A 42 16.94 -10.10 -14.95
C TRP A 42 17.81 -8.86 -15.12
N LEU A 43 18.59 -8.83 -16.20
CA LEU A 43 19.39 -7.67 -16.60
C LEU A 43 18.72 -6.97 -17.80
N PRO A 44 18.85 -5.64 -17.93
CA PRO A 44 18.27 -4.92 -19.06
C PRO A 44 18.89 -5.36 -20.39
N GLY A 45 18.04 -5.76 -21.34
CA GLY A 45 18.47 -6.14 -22.69
C GLY A 45 18.92 -7.59 -22.85
N ASP A 46 18.90 -8.38 -21.78
CA ASP A 46 19.23 -9.81 -21.84
C ASP A 46 17.95 -10.65 -22.04
N ASP A 47 18.01 -11.61 -22.96
CA ASP A 47 16.89 -12.52 -23.29
C ASP A 47 16.68 -13.61 -22.22
N PHE A 48 17.69 -13.87 -21.40
CA PHE A 48 17.68 -14.94 -20.40
C PHE A 48 18.11 -14.40 -19.03
N PRO A 49 17.52 -14.91 -17.94
CA PRO A 49 17.92 -14.49 -16.60
C PRO A 49 19.22 -15.14 -16.17
N VAL A 50 19.93 -14.46 -15.28
CA VAL A 50 21.02 -15.03 -14.50
C VAL A 50 20.43 -15.87 -13.36
N ILE A 51 20.82 -17.15 -13.32
CA ILE A 51 20.43 -18.08 -12.26
C ILE A 51 21.59 -18.24 -11.29
N LEU A 52 21.41 -17.76 -10.05
CA LEU A 52 22.38 -17.99 -9.00
C LEU A 52 22.19 -19.33 -8.30
N PRO A 53 23.27 -19.96 -7.79
CA PRO A 53 23.15 -21.12 -6.92
C PRO A 53 22.27 -20.82 -5.70
N ARG A 54 21.38 -21.75 -5.35
CA ARG A 54 20.43 -21.60 -4.24
C ARG A 54 21.09 -21.37 -2.88
N THR A 55 22.33 -21.82 -2.73
CA THR A 55 23.14 -21.70 -1.51
C THR A 55 24.10 -20.52 -1.55
N SER A 56 24.04 -19.67 -2.59
CA SER A 56 24.97 -18.54 -2.72
C SER A 56 24.57 -17.36 -1.84
N GLU A 57 25.58 -16.76 -1.20
CA GLU A 57 25.41 -15.53 -0.41
C GLU A 57 24.86 -14.37 -1.25
N SER A 58 25.23 -14.30 -2.53
CA SER A 58 24.71 -13.31 -3.47
C SER A 58 23.20 -13.41 -3.63
N LEU A 59 22.65 -14.63 -3.73
CA LEU A 59 21.21 -14.84 -3.82
C LEU A 59 20.51 -14.43 -2.52
N TYR A 60 21.06 -14.82 -1.37
CA TYR A 60 20.51 -14.44 -0.07
C TYR A 60 20.49 -12.93 0.14
N LEU A 61 21.51 -12.21 -0.34
CA LEU A 61 21.53 -10.75 -0.29
C LEU A 61 20.40 -10.13 -1.11
N LEU A 62 20.19 -10.58 -2.36
CA LEU A 62 19.14 -10.06 -3.22
C LEU A 62 17.74 -10.36 -2.68
N GLN A 63 17.54 -11.56 -2.12
CA GLN A 63 16.29 -11.92 -1.44
C GLN A 63 16.02 -10.99 -0.26
N ARG A 64 17.01 -10.71 0.58
CA ARG A 64 16.86 -9.77 1.71
C ARG A 64 16.50 -8.36 1.26
N LEU A 65 17.11 -7.86 0.20
CA LEU A 65 16.78 -6.54 -0.37
C LEU A 65 15.34 -6.51 -0.88
N ARG A 66 14.89 -7.56 -1.59
CA ARG A 66 13.50 -7.69 -2.04
C ARG A 66 12.53 -7.75 -0.87
N ASP A 67 12.81 -8.58 0.12
CA ASP A 67 11.94 -8.76 1.27
C ASP A 67 11.81 -7.47 2.09
N GLU A 68 12.89 -6.69 2.19
CA GLU A 68 12.86 -5.37 2.83
C GLU A 68 12.05 -4.35 2.02
N ALA A 69 12.22 -4.31 0.69
CA ALA A 69 11.39 -3.48 -0.18
C ALA A 69 9.90 -3.85 -0.08
N HIS A 70 9.60 -5.16 -0.06
CA HIS A 70 8.25 -5.68 0.10
C HIS A 70 7.66 -5.34 1.48
N ARG A 71 8.43 -5.51 2.56
CA ARG A 71 8.05 -5.15 3.93
C ARG A 71 7.74 -3.66 4.04
N PHE A 72 8.57 -2.81 3.45
CA PHE A 72 8.36 -1.37 3.42
C PHE A 72 7.06 -1.01 2.70
N ALA A 73 6.86 -1.55 1.49
CA ALA A 73 5.65 -1.32 0.70
C ALA A 73 4.38 -1.78 1.42
N ILE A 74 4.37 -2.99 2.00
CA ILE A 74 3.25 -3.51 2.79
C ILE A 74 2.97 -2.61 3.98
N THR A 75 4.02 -2.21 4.72
CA THR A 75 3.88 -1.38 5.91
C THR A 75 3.28 -0.03 5.55
N HIS A 76 3.75 0.61 4.47
CA HIS A 76 3.19 1.85 3.97
C HIS A 76 1.72 1.71 3.57
N GLN A 77 1.38 0.67 2.78
CA GLN A 77 0.00 0.40 2.38
C GLN A 77 -0.91 0.10 3.57
N ARG A 78 -0.43 -0.65 4.58
CA ARG A 78 -1.18 -0.89 5.82
C ARG A 78 -1.41 0.41 6.60
N LYS A 79 -0.40 1.28 6.73
CA LYS A 79 -0.55 2.60 7.35
C LYS A 79 -1.55 3.47 6.59
N LYS A 80 -1.49 3.49 5.25
CA LYS A 80 -2.44 4.23 4.40
C LYS A 80 -3.87 3.70 4.55
N ARG A 81 -4.07 2.38 4.53
CA ARG A 81 -5.39 1.75 4.75
C ARG A 81 -5.95 2.01 6.15
N LYS A 82 -5.12 2.00 7.19
CA LYS A 82 -5.54 2.40 8.55
C LYS A 82 -5.99 3.88 8.62
N LYS A 83 -5.46 4.73 7.74
CA LYS A 83 -5.90 6.13 7.60
C LYS A 83 -7.12 6.30 6.69
N ASP A 84 -7.53 5.27 5.97
CA ASP A 84 -8.77 5.30 5.20
C ASP A 84 -9.95 5.21 6.16
N ILE A 85 -10.68 6.31 6.27
CA ILE A 85 -11.83 6.45 7.17
C ILE A 85 -12.88 5.37 6.94
N THR A 86 -13.01 4.87 5.70
CA THR A 86 -13.97 3.82 5.38
C THR A 86 -13.64 2.55 6.15
N THR A 87 -12.34 2.29 6.34
CA THR A 87 -11.83 1.18 7.15
C THR A 87 -12.07 1.43 8.63
N VAL A 88 -11.82 2.65 9.12
CA VAL A 88 -12.06 3.01 10.53
C VAL A 88 -13.55 2.93 10.89
N LEU A 89 -14.44 3.42 10.03
CA LEU A 89 -15.88 3.31 10.22
C LEU A 89 -16.36 1.85 10.13
N ALA A 90 -15.75 1.03 9.27
CA ALA A 90 -16.08 -0.40 9.18
C ALA A 90 -15.68 -1.21 10.43
N GLU A 91 -14.81 -0.68 11.29
CA GLU A 91 -14.48 -1.29 12.59
C GLU A 91 -15.58 -1.05 13.65
N VAL A 92 -16.53 -0.14 13.42
CA VAL A 92 -17.64 0.13 14.35
C VAL A 92 -18.66 -1.02 14.27
N PRO A 93 -18.90 -1.76 15.37
CA PRO A 93 -19.88 -2.85 15.38
C PRO A 93 -21.28 -2.37 14.98
N GLY A 94 -21.89 -3.06 14.01
CA GLY A 94 -23.22 -2.70 13.48
C GLY A 94 -23.21 -1.62 12.38
N LEU A 95 -22.04 -1.08 12.02
CA LEU A 95 -21.89 -0.13 10.92
C LEU A 95 -21.39 -0.80 9.64
N GLY A 96 -22.33 -1.22 8.78
CA GLY A 96 -22.01 -1.82 7.48
C GLY A 96 -21.69 -0.79 6.38
N ALA A 97 -21.09 -1.27 5.28
CA ALA A 97 -20.64 -0.43 4.16
C ALA A 97 -21.73 0.47 3.54
N SER A 98 -22.99 0.03 3.54
CA SER A 98 -24.12 0.85 3.06
C SER A 98 -24.33 2.10 3.93
N ARG A 99 -24.40 1.92 5.25
CA ARG A 99 -24.54 3.01 6.24
C ARG A 99 -23.34 3.95 6.23
N ILE A 100 -22.12 3.43 6.05
CA ILE A 100 -20.90 4.26 5.90
C ILE A 100 -21.02 5.21 4.71
N LYS A 101 -21.46 4.71 3.56
CA LYS A 101 -21.67 5.56 2.36
C LYS A 101 -22.72 6.64 2.61
N VAL A 102 -23.80 6.32 3.30
CA VAL A 102 -24.86 7.30 3.62
C VAL A 102 -24.32 8.37 4.58
N LEU A 103 -23.58 7.99 5.63
CA LEU A 103 -22.93 8.92 6.55
C LEU A 103 -21.97 9.86 5.83
N LEU A 104 -21.06 9.31 5.01
CA LEU A 104 -20.09 10.12 4.27
C LEU A 104 -20.77 11.04 3.24
N LYS A 105 -21.88 10.60 2.64
CA LYS A 105 -22.69 11.44 1.74
C LYS A 105 -23.40 12.57 2.49
N HIS A 106 -23.90 12.30 3.70
CA HIS A 106 -24.62 13.28 4.51
C HIS A 106 -23.68 14.36 5.06
N PHE A 107 -22.58 13.96 5.70
CA PHE A 107 -21.63 14.90 6.31
C PHE A 107 -20.60 15.46 5.32
N GLY A 108 -20.50 14.89 4.13
CA GLY A 108 -19.58 15.30 3.05
C GLY A 108 -18.10 14.98 3.31
N SER A 109 -17.67 15.02 4.57
CA SER A 109 -16.32 14.67 4.98
C SER A 109 -16.28 14.00 6.35
N VAL A 110 -15.17 13.33 6.60
CA VAL A 110 -14.83 12.71 7.89
C VAL A 110 -14.68 13.74 8.99
N THR A 111 -14.05 14.87 8.68
CA THR A 111 -13.81 15.93 9.64
C THR A 111 -15.13 16.49 10.13
N ALA A 112 -16.10 16.67 9.22
CA ALA A 112 -17.46 17.07 9.58
C ALA A 112 -18.17 15.99 10.42
N LEU A 113 -18.06 14.71 10.07
CA LEU A 113 -18.63 13.61 10.86
C LEU A 113 -17.99 13.48 12.25
N ARG A 114 -16.68 13.72 12.38
CA ARG A 114 -15.96 13.69 13.67
C ARG A 114 -16.35 14.86 14.58
N ALA A 115 -16.69 16.01 13.99
CA ALA A 115 -17.15 17.19 14.72
C ALA A 115 -18.65 17.17 15.02
N ALA A 116 -19.40 16.20 14.46
CA ALA A 116 -20.83 16.10 14.64
C ALA A 116 -21.17 15.48 16.00
N GLU A 117 -22.13 16.07 16.70
CA GLU A 117 -22.69 15.53 17.93
C GLU A 117 -23.48 14.23 17.67
N PRO A 118 -23.60 13.32 18.65
CA PRO A 118 -24.35 12.08 18.50
C PRO A 118 -25.78 12.28 17.98
N GLN A 119 -26.44 13.38 18.32
CA GLN A 119 -27.78 13.73 17.86
C GLN A 119 -27.81 14.00 16.35
N GLN A 120 -26.81 14.70 15.82
CA GLN A 120 -26.69 14.99 14.39
C GLN A 120 -26.43 13.70 13.59
N ILE A 121 -25.65 12.78 14.16
CA ILE A 121 -25.38 11.47 13.54
C ILE A 121 -26.66 10.61 13.45
N GLN A 122 -27.61 10.78 14.39
CA GLN A 122 -28.91 10.08 14.38
C GLN A 122 -29.86 10.57 13.29
N GLU A 123 -29.66 11.78 12.75
CA GLU A 123 -30.48 12.30 11.65
C GLU A 123 -30.29 11.48 10.35
N VAL A 124 -29.20 10.71 10.28
CA VAL A 124 -28.91 9.85 9.15
C VAL A 124 -29.77 8.58 9.19
N GLN A 125 -30.53 8.37 8.10
CA GLN A 125 -31.44 7.25 7.97
C GLN A 125 -30.77 5.89 8.26
N GLY A 126 -31.36 5.13 9.19
CA GLY A 126 -30.88 3.81 9.57
C GLY A 126 -29.77 3.80 10.62
N ILE A 127 -29.49 4.96 11.26
CA ILE A 127 -28.62 5.09 12.42
C ILE A 127 -29.47 5.36 13.66
N GLY A 128 -29.52 4.39 14.57
CA GLY A 128 -30.19 4.55 15.87
C GLY A 128 -29.30 5.23 16.92
N PRO A 129 -29.85 5.60 18.08
CA PRO A 129 -29.14 6.35 19.12
C PRO A 129 -27.90 5.62 19.65
N VAL A 130 -27.99 4.31 19.86
CA VAL A 130 -26.85 3.48 20.31
C VAL A 130 -25.73 3.46 19.26
N LEU A 131 -26.09 3.33 17.98
CA LEU A 131 -25.10 3.28 16.91
C LEU A 131 -24.43 4.64 16.71
N ALA A 132 -25.19 5.74 16.78
CA ALA A 132 -24.65 7.09 16.71
C ALA A 132 -23.64 7.37 17.83
N GLN A 133 -23.96 6.97 19.07
CA GLN A 133 -23.04 7.12 20.20
C GLN A 133 -21.77 6.28 20.03
N ASN A 134 -21.90 5.06 19.50
CA ASN A 134 -20.75 4.20 19.22
C ASN A 134 -19.85 4.80 18.13
N ILE A 135 -20.43 5.36 17.07
CA ILE A 135 -19.69 6.05 16.00
C ILE A 135 -18.92 7.24 16.58
N HIS A 136 -19.61 8.12 17.31
CA HIS A 136 -19.01 9.32 17.90
C HIS A 136 -17.84 8.95 18.82
N THR A 137 -18.05 8.02 19.75
CA THR A 137 -17.01 7.55 20.69
C THR A 137 -15.82 6.93 19.97
N HIS A 138 -16.07 6.14 18.92
CA HIS A 138 -15.00 5.50 18.16
C HIS A 138 -14.15 6.52 17.38
N LEU A 139 -14.78 7.57 16.85
CA LEU A 139 -14.09 8.63 16.10
C LEU A 139 -13.37 9.64 17.00
N SER A 140 -13.80 9.83 18.25
CA SER A 140 -13.17 10.74 19.21
C SER A 140 -11.94 10.13 19.91
N THR A 141 -11.86 8.80 19.99
CA THR A 141 -10.76 8.08 20.65
C THR A 141 -9.53 7.87 19.74
N ARG A 142 -9.62 8.19 18.44
CA ARG A 142 -8.55 8.00 17.43
C ARG A 142 -8.19 9.28 16.70
#